data_AF-A0A8C8RNN1-F1
#
_entry.id   AF-A0A8C8RNN1-F1
#
_cell.length_a   1.000
_cell.length_b   1.000
_cell.length_c   1.000
_cell.angle_alpha   90.00
_cell.angle_beta   90.00
_cell.angle_gamma   90.00
#
_symmetry.space_group_name_H-M   'P 1'
#
loop_
_entity.id
_entity.type
_entity.pdbx_description
1 polymer ?
#
loop_
_entity_poly.entity_id
_entity_poly.type
_entity_poly.pdbx_seq_one_letter_code
_entity_poly.pdbx_strand_id
1 'polypeptide(L)'
;MKCFLGILFAFVIVVTLCDAYCFFQLNDPLESLDGCIQDGKQHQFGSSWTANCHRCHCGQNGIRCCSIFHTPSGYDKEKCESIFNARTCSYTVVEKGNPSKDCEVLGWSG
;
A
#
# COMPACT_ATOMS: atom_id res chain seq x y z
N MET A 1 39.28 -22.53 18.41
CA MET A 1 38.88 -23.94 18.52
C MET A 1 37.52 -23.97 19.21
N LYS A 2 36.39 -24.39 18.64
CA LYS A 2 36.10 -25.15 17.42
C LYS A 2 35.08 -24.38 16.59
N CYS A 3 35.43 -24.18 15.32
CA CYS A 3 34.61 -23.59 14.28
C CYS A 3 33.71 -24.68 13.67
N PHE A 4 32.41 -24.41 13.57
CA PHE A 4 31.64 -24.86 12.40
C PHE A 4 31.07 -23.62 11.73
N LEU A 5 31.31 -23.59 10.42
CA LEU A 5 31.27 -22.45 9.51
C LEU A 5 29.94 -21.70 9.57
N GLY A 6 30.05 -20.39 9.81
CA GLY A 6 28.93 -19.47 9.72
C GLY A 6 28.33 -19.44 8.32
N ILE A 7 27.01 -19.29 8.29
CA ILE A 7 26.29 -18.18 7.68
C ILE A 7 24.83 -18.40 8.08
N LEU A 8 24.42 -17.79 9.19
CA LEU A 8 23.01 -17.59 9.52
C LEU A 8 22.66 -16.22 8.94
N PHE A 9 22.42 -16.14 7.63
CA PHE A 9 21.62 -15.05 7.11
C PHE A 9 20.19 -15.32 7.55
N ALA A 10 19.88 -15.00 8.80
CA ALA A 10 18.54 -14.56 9.13
C ALA A 10 18.34 -13.27 8.34
N PHE A 11 17.91 -13.40 7.08
CA PHE A 11 17.20 -12.32 6.42
C PHE A 11 15.92 -12.12 7.21
N VAL A 12 16.04 -11.41 8.34
CA VAL A 12 14.96 -10.56 8.82
C VAL A 12 14.78 -9.60 7.66
N ILE A 13 13.83 -9.92 6.78
CA ILE A 13 13.27 -8.90 5.91
C ILE A 13 12.67 -7.93 6.90
N VAL A 14 13.44 -6.90 7.24
CA VAL A 14 12.91 -5.69 7.83
C VAL A 14 11.95 -5.21 6.76
N VAL A 15 10.68 -5.57 6.90
CA VAL A 15 9.61 -4.88 6.19
C VAL A 15 9.66 -3.49 6.79
N THR A 16 10.48 -2.64 6.18
CA THR A 16 10.55 -1.22 6.49
C THR A 16 9.12 -0.72 6.35
N LEU A 17 8.57 -0.23 7.47
CA LEU A 17 7.34 0.56 7.54
C LEU A 17 7.53 1.80 6.66
N CYS A 18 7.42 1.62 5.35
CA CYS A 18 7.22 2.68 4.39
C CYS A 18 5.71 2.75 4.22
N ASP A 19 5.08 3.63 4.98
CA ASP A 19 3.63 3.79 5.04
C ASP A 19 3.02 4.47 3.80
N ALA A 20 3.64 4.32 2.63
CA ALA A 20 2.93 4.38 1.36
C ALA A 20 2.73 2.93 0.93
N TYR A 21 1.51 2.38 1.01
CA TYR A 21 1.25 1.02 0.54
C TYR A 21 1.39 1.02 -0.98
N CYS A 22 2.64 0.85 -1.41
CA CYS A 22 3.04 0.76 -2.79
C CYS A 22 3.40 -0.68 -3.11
N PHE A 23 2.92 -1.16 -4.24
CA PHE A 23 3.34 -2.44 -4.80
C PHE A 23 3.83 -2.26 -6.22
N PHE A 24 4.67 -3.19 -6.64
CA PHE A 24 5.21 -3.26 -7.98
C PHE A 24 4.84 -4.58 -8.60
N GLN A 25 4.19 -4.54 -9.76
CA GLN A 25 3.88 -5.70 -10.58
C GLN A 25 4.82 -5.70 -11.77
N LEU A 26 5.65 -6.75 -11.91
CA LEU A 26 6.52 -6.91 -13.06
C LEU A 26 5.70 -7.15 -14.32
N ASN A 27 6.17 -6.59 -15.43
CA ASN A 27 5.62 -6.89 -16.75
C ASN A 27 5.96 -8.33 -17.15
N ASP A 28 5.01 -9.02 -17.78
CA ASP A 28 5.31 -10.24 -18.52
C ASP A 28 5.90 -9.83 -19.88
N PRO A 29 7.16 -10.20 -20.21
CA PRO A 29 7.80 -9.81 -21.48
C PRO A 29 7.07 -10.30 -22.73
N LEU A 30 6.28 -11.39 -22.64
CA LEU A 30 5.55 -11.95 -23.77
C LEU A 30 4.25 -11.18 -24.06
N GLU A 31 3.62 -10.65 -23.01
CA GLU A 31 2.32 -9.97 -23.09
C GLU A 31 2.44 -8.44 -23.10
N SER A 32 3.54 -7.91 -22.55
CA SER A 32 3.74 -6.48 -22.28
C SER A 32 4.58 -5.79 -23.35
N LEU A 33 4.32 -6.08 -24.63
CA LEU A 33 5.09 -5.53 -25.76
C LEU A 33 4.87 -4.02 -25.93
N ASP A 34 3.61 -3.57 -25.81
CA ASP A 34 3.19 -2.20 -26.07
C ASP A 34 2.57 -1.50 -24.85
N GLY A 35 2.84 -2.02 -23.65
CA GLY A 35 2.33 -1.47 -22.40
C GLY A 35 2.18 -2.53 -21.31
N CYS A 36 1.59 -2.12 -20.19
CA CYS A 36 1.37 -2.99 -19.05
C CYS A 36 -0.07 -3.54 -19.06
N ILE A 37 -0.24 -4.79 -18.62
CA ILE A 37 -1.56 -5.41 -18.46
C ILE A 37 -1.91 -5.48 -16.97
N GLN A 38 -3.04 -4.89 -16.57
CA GLN A 38 -3.60 -5.02 -15.22
C GLN A 38 -5.08 -5.32 -15.30
N ASP A 39 -5.55 -6.35 -14.57
CA ASP A 39 -6.96 -6.73 -14.51
C ASP A 39 -7.60 -6.92 -15.91
N GLY A 40 -6.82 -7.44 -16.86
CA GLY A 40 -7.24 -7.67 -18.26
C GLY A 40 -7.26 -6.41 -19.14
N LYS A 41 -6.84 -5.25 -18.64
CA LYS A 41 -6.77 -3.98 -19.39
C LYS A 41 -5.34 -3.62 -19.74
N GLN A 42 -5.12 -3.21 -20.99
CA GLN A 42 -3.84 -2.65 -21.44
C GLN A 42 -3.74 -1.16 -21.13
N HIS A 43 -2.61 -0.80 -20.51
CA HIS A 43 -2.22 0.55 -20.18
C HIS A 43 -0.93 0.89 -20.93
N GLN A 44 -0.94 2.00 -21.67
CA GLN A 44 0.23 2.43 -22.45
C GLN A 44 1.42 2.73 -21.53
N PHE A 45 2.65 2.50 -22.01
CA PHE A 45 3.84 2.92 -21.27
C PHE A 45 3.80 4.42 -20.97
N GLY A 46 4.22 4.79 -19.76
CA GLY A 46 4.17 6.15 -19.25
C GLY A 46 2.79 6.61 -18.76
N SER A 47 1.73 5.84 -19.02
CA SER A 47 0.39 6.21 -18.55
C SER A 47 0.23 6.04 -17.04
N SER A 48 -0.67 6.83 -16.45
CA SER A 48 -1.03 6.73 -15.05
C SER A 48 -2.54 6.70 -14.90
N TRP A 49 -3.04 5.95 -13.93
CA TRP A 49 -4.48 5.84 -13.65
C TRP A 49 -4.72 5.64 -12.16
N THR A 50 -5.98 5.79 -11.75
CA THR A 50 -6.41 5.47 -10.39
C THR A 50 -7.41 4.34 -10.44
N ALA A 51 -7.16 3.30 -9.64
CA ALA A 51 -8.05 2.16 -9.48
C ALA A 51 -7.93 1.66 -8.03
N ASN A 52 -9.06 1.27 -7.42
CA ASN A 52 -9.10 0.67 -6.09
C ASN A 52 -8.30 1.47 -5.03
N CYS A 53 -8.46 2.80 -5.02
CA CYS A 53 -7.72 3.69 -4.12
C CYS A 53 -6.19 3.64 -4.23
N HIS A 54 -5.67 3.26 -5.41
CA HIS A 54 -4.26 3.34 -5.75
C HIS A 54 -4.07 4.19 -7.00
N ARG A 55 -3.04 5.05 -6.99
CA ARG A 55 -2.51 5.68 -8.20
C ARG A 55 -1.44 4.77 -8.75
N CYS A 56 -1.67 4.29 -9.96
CA CYS A 56 -0.81 3.39 -10.70
C CYS A 56 -0.09 4.11 -11.83
N HIS A 57 1.11 3.64 -12.16
CA HIS A 57 1.94 4.10 -13.25
C HIS A 57 2.52 2.90 -14.00
N CYS A 58 2.34 2.85 -15.32
CA CYS A 58 2.92 1.84 -16.17
C CYS A 58 4.30 2.29 -16.65
N GLY A 59 5.35 1.70 -16.09
CA GLY A 59 6.73 1.89 -16.55
C GLY A 59 7.18 0.76 -17.48
N GLN A 60 8.37 0.90 -18.04
CA GLN A 60 8.99 -0.12 -18.89
C GLN A 60 9.15 -1.47 -18.18
N ASN A 61 9.48 -1.43 -16.88
CA ASN A 61 9.77 -2.63 -16.10
C ASN A 61 8.54 -3.25 -15.41
N GLY A 62 7.40 -2.56 -15.41
CA GLY A 62 6.24 -2.96 -14.62
C GLY A 62 5.34 -1.81 -14.21
N ILE A 63 4.29 -2.18 -13.48
CA ILE A 63 3.30 -1.26 -12.91
C ILE A 63 3.68 -0.96 -11.46
N ARG A 64 3.81 0.33 -11.13
CA ARG A 64 3.91 0.79 -9.75
C ARG A 64 2.58 1.39 -9.33
N CYS A 65 1.94 0.82 -8.31
CA CYS A 65 0.72 1.34 -7.71
C CYS A 65 0.98 1.75 -6.27
N CYS A 66 0.47 2.89 -5.84
CA CYS A 66 0.57 3.38 -4.47
C CYS A 66 -0.80 3.82 -3.96
N SER A 67 -1.11 3.51 -2.70
CA SER A 67 -2.30 4.01 -2.02
C SER A 67 -2.40 5.53 -2.13
N ILE A 68 -3.60 6.05 -2.38
CA ILE A 68 -3.87 7.51 -2.34
C ILE A 68 -4.49 7.96 -1.02
N PHE A 69 -4.70 7.03 -0.09
CA PHE A 69 -5.30 7.27 1.21
C PHE A 69 -4.22 7.33 2.29
N HIS A 70 -4.49 8.11 3.33
CA HIS A 70 -3.68 8.13 4.54
C HIS A 70 -4.27 7.19 5.60
N THR A 71 -3.41 6.41 6.25
CA THR A 71 -3.78 5.51 7.34
C THR A 71 -3.53 6.20 8.67
N PRO A 72 -4.49 6.19 9.62
CA PRO A 72 -4.29 6.77 10.94
C PRO A 72 -3.27 5.94 11.74
N SER A 73 -2.18 6.56 12.18
CA SER A 73 -1.06 5.90 12.86
C SER A 73 -1.10 6.02 14.38
N GLY A 74 -1.93 6.90 14.94
CA GLY A 74 -2.11 7.04 16.39
C GLY A 74 -3.52 7.49 16.78
N TYR A 75 -4.24 6.65 17.52
CA TYR A 75 -5.53 6.94 18.15
C TYR A 75 -5.80 5.93 19.28
N ASP A 76 -6.76 6.20 20.16
CA ASP A 76 -7.17 5.28 21.23
C ASP A 76 -7.87 4.05 20.63
N LYS A 77 -7.12 2.96 20.42
CA LYS A 77 -7.65 1.71 19.84
C LYS A 77 -8.59 0.94 20.78
N GLU A 78 -8.65 1.29 22.07
CA GLU A 78 -9.60 0.70 23.01
C GLU A 78 -10.98 1.31 22.80
N LYS A 79 -11.06 2.63 22.73
CA LYS A 79 -12.33 3.39 22.63
C LYS A 79 -12.78 3.68 21.20
N CYS A 80 -11.84 3.68 20.25
CA CYS A 80 -12.09 4.10 18.88
C CYS A 80 -11.73 3.03 17.86
N GLU A 81 -12.33 3.14 16.68
CA GLU A 81 -12.04 2.30 15.52
C GLU A 81 -11.87 3.15 14.26
N SER A 82 -11.08 2.64 13.31
CA SER A 82 -10.86 3.28 12.02
C SER A 82 -11.73 2.61 10.95
N ILE A 83 -12.50 3.40 10.22
CA ILE A 83 -13.40 2.93 9.17
C ILE A 83 -12.89 3.45 7.83
N PHE A 84 -12.61 2.56 6.89
CA PHE A 84 -12.20 2.93 5.54
C PHE A 84 -13.41 3.17 4.63
N ASN A 85 -13.44 4.32 3.97
CA ASN A 85 -14.42 4.63 2.94
C ASN A 85 -13.78 4.48 1.55
N ALA A 86 -14.11 3.38 0.86
CA ALA A 86 -13.59 3.08 -0.47
C ALA A 86 -14.06 4.05 -1.57
N ARG A 87 -15.14 4.82 -1.35
CA ARG A 87 -15.60 5.82 -2.32
C ARG A 87 -14.76 7.10 -2.27
N THR A 88 -14.38 7.51 -1.07
CA THR A 88 -13.55 8.71 -0.85
C THR A 88 -12.06 8.39 -0.72
N CYS A 89 -11.70 7.11 -0.61
CA CYS A 89 -10.35 6.63 -0.34
C CYS A 89 -9.76 7.32 0.90
N SER A 90 -10.47 7.24 2.02
CA SER A 90 -10.07 7.87 3.27
C SER A 90 -10.50 7.04 4.48
N TYR A 91 -9.76 7.17 5.57
CA TYR A 91 -10.17 6.66 6.87
C TYR A 91 -10.86 7.76 7.69
N THR A 92 -11.85 7.36 8.47
CA THR A 92 -12.36 8.13 9.60
C THR A 92 -12.08 7.33 10.87
N VAL A 93 -11.79 8.01 11.98
CA VAL A 93 -11.62 7.35 13.28
C VAL A 93 -12.74 7.84 14.20
N VAL A 94 -13.56 6.92 14.69
CA VAL A 94 -14.78 7.22 15.45
C VAL A 94 -14.84 6.42 16.75
N GLU A 95 -15.65 6.87 17.70
CA GLU A 95 -15.89 6.10 18.93
C GLU A 95 -16.67 4.81 18.62
N LYS A 96 -16.23 3.68 19.19
CA LYS A 96 -16.92 2.40 19.03
C LYS A 96 -18.35 2.42 19.59
N GLY A 97 -18.57 3.20 20.66
CA GLY A 97 -19.88 3.35 21.29
C GLY A 97 -20.81 4.33 20.58
N ASN A 98 -20.25 5.21 19.75
CA ASN A 98 -21.02 6.19 18.99
C ASN A 98 -20.27 6.56 17.69
N PRO A 99 -20.54 5.84 16.58
CA PRO A 99 -19.87 6.09 15.30
C PRO A 99 -20.13 7.47 14.67
N SER A 100 -21.04 8.28 15.24
CA SER A 100 -21.26 9.67 14.80
C SER A 100 -20.29 10.67 15.43
N LYS A 101 -19.45 10.22 16.37
CA LYS A 101 -18.47 11.06 17.06
C LYS A 101 -17.05 10.66 16.67
N ASP A 102 -16.32 11.62 16.11
CA ASP A 102 -14.92 11.46 15.73
C ASP A 102 -14.02 11.34 16.97
N CYS A 103 -12.94 10.57 16.82
CA CYS A 103 -11.86 10.48 17.80
C CYS A 103 -10.65 11.33 17.37
N GLU A 104 -9.87 11.74 18.37
CA GLU A 104 -8.58 12.40 18.13
C GLU A 104 -7.60 11.44 17.44
N VAL A 105 -6.95 11.93 16.39
CA VAL A 105 -5.90 11.22 15.66
C VAL A 105 -4.60 12.00 15.79
N LEU A 106 -3.58 11.36 16.35
CA LEU A 106 -2.27 11.95 16.63
C LEU A 106 -1.34 11.94 15.42
N GLY A 107 -1.63 11.09 14.43
CA GLY A 107 -0.77 10.93 13.26
C GLY A 107 -1.47 10.24 12.10
N TRP A 108 -1.02 10.59 10.90
CA TRP A 108 -1.43 9.99 9.64
C TRP A 108 -0.19 9.60 8.86
N SER A 109 -0.22 8.43 8.24
CA SER A 109 0.85 7.96 7.35
C SER A 109 0.32 7.75 5.93
N GLY A 110 1.12 8.04 4.90
CA GLY A 110 0.76 7.83 3.48
C GLY A 110 1.97 7.75 2.57
#